data_AF-H1AEP1-F1
#
_entry.id   AF-H1AEP1-F1
#
_cell.length_a   1.000
_cell.length_b   1.000
_cell.length_c   1.000
_cell.angle_alpha   90.00
_cell.angle_beta   90.00
_cell.angle_gamma   90.00
#
_symmetry.space_group_name_H-M   'P 1'
#
loop_
_entity.id
_entity.type
_entity.pdbx_description
1 polymer ?
#
loop_
_entity_poly.entity_id
_entity_poly.type
_entity_poly.pdbx_seq_one_letter_code
_entity_poly.pdbx_strand_id
1 'polypeptide(L)'
;FKDPFRGGNHILVICDTYTPAGEPIPTNKRYKAAEVFANKKVVNEVPWFGIEQEYTLLQTDIKWPLGWPVGGYPGPQGPYYCAAGADKSFGRDISDAHYKACLYAGINISGTNGEVMPGQWEYQVGPSVGIEAGDHIWCSRYILERITEQAGVVLSLDPKPIEGDWNGAGCHTNYSTLSMREEGGFEVIKKAILNLALRHKVHISAYGEGNERRLTGKHETASINDFSWGVANRGCSVRVGRETEQQGK
;
A
#
# COMPACT_ATOMS: atom_id res chain seq x y z
N PHE A 1 -13.55 -10.86 -9.53
CA PHE A 1 -14.13 -10.32 -8.28
C PHE A 1 -15.62 -10.03 -8.49
N LYS A 2 -16.46 -10.10 -7.45
CA LYS A 2 -17.87 -9.67 -7.58
C LYS A 2 -17.91 -8.15 -7.78
N ASP A 3 -18.83 -7.65 -8.60
CA ASP A 3 -18.97 -6.21 -8.84
C ASP A 3 -19.78 -5.54 -7.71
N PRO A 4 -19.17 -4.73 -6.82
CA PRO A 4 -19.87 -4.10 -5.71
C PRO A 4 -20.78 -2.94 -6.12
N PHE A 5 -20.68 -2.47 -7.37
CA PHE A 5 -21.48 -1.34 -7.88
C PHE A 5 -22.75 -1.82 -8.57
N ARG A 6 -22.64 -2.91 -9.34
CA ARG A 6 -23.79 -3.47 -10.07
C ARG A 6 -24.55 -4.53 -9.26
N GLY A 7 -23.89 -5.21 -8.31
CA GLY A 7 -24.49 -6.28 -7.53
C GLY A 7 -24.86 -7.51 -8.36
N GLY A 8 -25.72 -8.37 -7.81
CA GLY A 8 -26.21 -9.58 -8.49
C GLY A 8 -25.09 -10.50 -8.96
N ASN A 9 -25.18 -10.95 -10.21
CA ASN A 9 -24.20 -11.85 -10.84
C ASN A 9 -23.13 -11.10 -11.66
N HIS A 10 -23.04 -9.78 -11.53
CA HIS A 10 -22.04 -8.98 -12.24
C HIS A 10 -20.64 -9.13 -11.62
N ILE A 11 -19.61 -9.04 -12.45
CA ILE A 11 -18.21 -9.26 -12.05
C ILE A 11 -17.27 -8.16 -12.53
N LEU A 12 -16.22 -7.93 -11.75
CA LEU A 12 -15.02 -7.20 -12.14
C LEU A 12 -13.93 -8.20 -12.56
N VAL A 13 -13.29 -7.93 -13.69
CA VAL A 13 -12.24 -8.77 -14.27
C VAL A 13 -10.94 -7.98 -14.34
N ILE A 14 -9.92 -8.45 -13.62
CA ILE A 14 -8.54 -7.97 -13.76
C ILE A 14 -7.91 -8.69 -14.95
N CYS A 15 -7.29 -7.92 -15.84
CA CYS A 15 -6.78 -8.42 -17.11
C CYS A 15 -5.29 -8.12 -17.26
N ASP A 16 -4.62 -8.97 -18.05
CA ASP A 16 -3.34 -8.67 -18.64
C ASP A 16 -3.51 -8.02 -20.03
N THR A 17 -2.49 -7.28 -20.45
CA THR A 17 -2.47 -6.59 -21.74
C THR A 17 -1.39 -7.14 -22.65
N TYR A 18 -1.76 -7.47 -23.89
CA TYR A 18 -0.91 -8.09 -24.91
C TYR A 18 -1.09 -7.40 -26.25
N THR A 19 -0.07 -7.50 -27.10
CA THR A 19 -0.18 -7.17 -28.52
C THR A 19 -1.07 -8.20 -29.23
N PRO A 20 -1.60 -7.92 -30.45
CA PRO A 20 -2.34 -8.90 -31.23
C PRO A 20 -1.55 -10.17 -31.58
N ALA A 21 -0.22 -10.11 -31.53
CA ALA A 21 0.65 -11.26 -31.75
C ALA A 21 0.79 -12.18 -30.51
N GLY A 22 0.21 -11.81 -29.37
CA GLY A 22 0.31 -12.56 -28.11
C GLY A 22 1.47 -12.16 -27.20
N GLU A 23 2.28 -11.16 -27.57
CA GLU A 23 3.40 -10.68 -26.76
C GLU A 23 2.95 -9.68 -25.68
N PRO A 24 3.42 -9.78 -24.43
CA PRO A 24 3.07 -8.83 -23.37
C PRO A 24 3.59 -7.42 -23.71
N ILE A 25 2.73 -6.41 -23.61
CA ILE A 25 3.15 -5.03 -23.89
C ILE A 25 4.12 -4.51 -22.81
N PRO A 26 4.94 -3.48 -23.06
CA PRO A 26 5.98 -3.02 -22.12
C PRO A 26 5.49 -2.62 -20.72
N THR A 27 4.24 -2.19 -20.60
CA THR A 27 3.59 -1.81 -19.33
C THR A 27 2.97 -2.99 -18.59
N ASN A 28 2.87 -4.18 -19.20
CA ASN A 28 2.42 -5.38 -18.52
C ASN A 28 3.52 -5.91 -17.58
N LYS A 29 3.50 -5.42 -16.33
CA LYS A 29 4.43 -5.88 -15.28
C LYS A 29 3.97 -7.19 -14.62
N ARG A 30 2.69 -7.52 -14.71
CA ARG A 30 2.10 -8.73 -14.14
C ARG A 30 2.65 -9.99 -14.80
N TYR A 31 2.88 -9.98 -16.12
CA TYR A 31 3.48 -11.10 -16.84
C TYR A 31 4.82 -11.56 -16.24
N LYS A 32 5.76 -10.63 -16.00
CA LYS A 32 7.06 -10.96 -15.39
C LYS A 32 6.93 -11.37 -13.92
N ALA A 33 6.01 -10.77 -13.17
CA ALA A 33 5.73 -11.23 -11.81
C ALA A 33 5.18 -12.67 -11.79
N ALA A 34 4.31 -13.03 -12.74
CA ALA A 34 3.75 -14.36 -12.87
C ALA A 34 4.83 -15.41 -13.18
N GLU A 35 5.83 -15.09 -14.02
CA GLU A 35 6.99 -15.97 -14.25
C GLU A 35 7.77 -16.25 -12.96
N VAL A 36 7.98 -15.23 -12.11
CA VAL A 36 8.66 -15.38 -10.82
C VAL A 36 7.84 -16.25 -9.87
N PHE A 37 6.54 -16.00 -9.74
CA PHE A 37 5.67 -16.76 -8.85
C PHE A 37 5.31 -18.16 -9.38
N ALA A 38 5.53 -18.46 -10.66
CA ALA A 38 5.44 -19.80 -11.22
C ALA A 38 6.72 -20.64 -11.00
N ASN A 39 7.82 -20.01 -10.60
CA ASN A 39 9.07 -20.72 -10.33
C ASN A 39 8.90 -21.65 -9.12
N LYS A 40 9.16 -22.96 -9.29
CA LYS A 40 9.02 -23.97 -8.23
C LYS A 40 9.74 -23.62 -6.92
N LYS A 41 10.91 -22.97 -6.98
CA LYS A 41 11.63 -22.54 -5.78
C LYS A 41 10.86 -21.47 -4.99
N VAL A 42 10.15 -20.60 -5.68
CA VAL A 42 9.32 -19.54 -5.08
C VAL A 42 7.99 -20.13 -4.60
N VAL A 43 7.34 -20.97 -5.40
CA VAL A 43 6.08 -21.65 -5.03
C VAL A 43 6.24 -22.43 -3.72
N ASN A 44 7.32 -23.21 -3.58
CA ASN A 44 7.58 -24.02 -2.39
C ASN A 44 7.79 -23.18 -1.11
N GLU A 45 8.21 -21.92 -1.25
CA GLU A 45 8.39 -20.99 -0.13
C GLU A 45 7.11 -20.23 0.22
N VAL A 46 6.00 -20.41 -0.51
CA VAL A 46 4.67 -19.83 -0.21
C VAL A 46 4.76 -18.35 0.23
N PRO A 47 5.23 -17.44 -0.64
CA PRO A 47 5.47 -16.05 -0.29
C PRO A 47 4.14 -15.35 -0.01
N TRP A 48 4.02 -14.80 1.20
CA TRP A 48 2.89 -13.99 1.63
C TRP A 48 3.25 -12.52 1.56
N PHE A 49 2.29 -11.72 1.10
CA PHE A 49 2.36 -10.27 1.09
C PHE A 49 1.16 -9.69 1.83
N GLY A 50 1.42 -8.73 2.71
CA GLY A 50 0.41 -7.84 3.29
C GLY A 50 0.78 -6.41 2.94
N ILE A 51 -0.05 -5.71 2.19
CA ILE A 51 0.29 -4.40 1.62
C ILE A 51 -0.61 -3.34 2.23
N GLU A 52 0.01 -2.32 2.82
CA GLU A 52 -0.60 -1.15 3.44
C GLU A 52 -0.64 -0.02 2.41
N GLN A 53 -1.79 0.24 1.79
CA GLN A 53 -1.94 1.31 0.80
C GLN A 53 -2.41 2.59 1.49
N GLU A 54 -1.53 3.58 1.59
CA GLU A 54 -1.90 4.93 1.99
C GLU A 54 -2.34 5.77 0.79
N TYR A 55 -3.28 6.69 0.98
CA TYR A 55 -3.78 7.57 -0.06
C TYR A 55 -4.30 8.87 0.52
N THR A 56 -4.37 9.92 -0.30
CA THR A 56 -4.92 11.22 0.10
C THR A 56 -6.13 11.58 -0.76
N LEU A 57 -7.18 12.06 -0.10
CA LEU A 57 -8.39 12.55 -0.75
C LEU A 57 -8.27 14.05 -1.03
N LEU A 58 -8.57 14.46 -2.25
CA LEU A 58 -8.45 15.85 -2.71
C LEU A 58 -9.80 16.38 -3.22
N GLN A 59 -10.03 17.67 -3.02
CA GLN A 59 -11.15 18.42 -3.58
C GLN A 59 -10.96 18.55 -5.10
N THR A 60 -12.01 18.24 -5.87
CA THR A 60 -11.92 18.06 -7.32
C THR A 60 -11.42 19.28 -8.09
N ASP A 61 -11.98 20.46 -7.82
CA ASP A 61 -11.68 21.66 -8.63
C ASP A 61 -10.32 22.28 -8.32
N ILE A 62 -9.90 22.23 -7.06
CA ILE A 62 -8.71 22.93 -6.57
C ILE A 62 -7.54 21.99 -6.27
N LYS A 63 -7.76 20.67 -6.32
CA LYS A 63 -6.77 19.63 -5.99
C LYS A 63 -6.09 19.86 -4.63
N TRP A 64 -6.87 20.35 -3.66
CA TRP A 64 -6.45 20.61 -2.29
C TRP A 64 -7.02 19.53 -1.35
N PRO A 65 -6.35 19.13 -0.26
CA PRO A 65 -6.82 17.99 0.53
C PRO A 65 -8.23 18.17 1.09
N LEU A 66 -8.97 17.07 1.16
CA LEU A 66 -10.35 17.05 1.62
C LEU A 66 -10.41 17.48 3.10
N GLY A 67 -11.31 18.41 3.41
CA GLY A 67 -11.46 18.97 4.76
C GLY A 67 -10.50 20.13 5.07
N TRP A 68 -9.56 20.45 4.17
CA TRP A 68 -8.67 21.60 4.36
C TRP A 68 -9.34 22.90 3.93
N PRO A 69 -9.08 24.03 4.62
CA PRO A 69 -9.53 25.32 4.16
C PRO A 69 -8.86 25.68 2.83
N VAL A 70 -9.63 26.22 1.89
CA VAL A 70 -9.11 26.63 0.58
C VAL A 70 -8.02 27.70 0.76
N GLY A 71 -6.83 27.44 0.22
CA GLY A 71 -5.67 28.34 0.35
C GLY A 71 -5.07 28.40 1.76
N GLY A 72 -5.46 27.49 2.65
CA GLY A 72 -4.95 27.41 4.02
C GLY A 72 -4.67 25.98 4.48
N TYR A 73 -4.28 25.87 5.74
CA TYR A 73 -3.93 24.62 6.40
C TYR A 73 -4.83 24.41 7.62
N PRO A 74 -5.16 23.14 7.96
CA PRO A 74 -5.76 22.83 9.24
C PRO A 74 -4.72 22.99 10.38
N GLY A 75 -5.11 22.65 11.61
CA GLY A 75 -4.16 22.57 12.72
C GLY A 75 -3.04 21.54 12.46
N PRO A 76 -1.93 21.59 13.20
CA PRO A 76 -0.79 20.69 13.00
C PRO A 76 -1.18 19.21 13.17
N GLN A 77 -0.37 18.32 12.59
CA GLN A 77 -0.55 16.86 12.72
C GLN A 77 -0.54 16.41 14.19
N GLY A 78 -1.26 15.33 14.48
CA GLY A 78 -1.43 14.81 15.83
C GLY A 78 -2.85 14.31 16.12
N PRO A 79 -3.89 15.15 16.00
CA PRO A 79 -5.25 14.77 16.37
C PRO A 79 -5.99 13.96 15.29
N TYR A 80 -5.35 13.62 14.16
CA TYR A 80 -6.01 13.04 12.97
C TYR A 80 -5.85 11.52 12.86
N TYR A 81 -4.69 10.97 13.23
CA TYR A 81 -4.42 9.54 13.16
C TYR A 81 -5.43 8.74 14.00
N CYS A 82 -6.13 7.80 13.36
CA CYS A 82 -7.18 6.98 13.97
C CYS A 82 -8.31 7.76 14.68
N ALA A 83 -8.50 9.04 14.33
CA ALA A 83 -9.44 9.90 15.04
C ALA A 83 -10.91 9.64 14.68
N ALA A 84 -11.81 10.12 15.54
CA ALA A 84 -13.23 10.29 15.26
C ALA A 84 -13.64 11.75 15.54
N GLY A 85 -14.60 12.27 14.77
CA GLY A 85 -15.07 13.66 14.87
C GLY A 85 -15.02 14.39 13.53
N ALA A 86 -16.00 15.27 13.30
CA ALA A 86 -16.14 16.03 12.05
C ALA A 86 -14.99 17.03 11.82
N ASP A 87 -14.31 17.44 12.88
CA ASP A 87 -13.16 18.35 12.88
C ASP A 87 -11.82 17.63 12.63
N LYS A 88 -11.82 16.30 12.55
CA LYS A 88 -10.59 15.48 12.49
C LYS A 88 -10.59 14.43 11.38
N SER A 89 -11.75 13.86 11.06
CA SER A 89 -11.87 12.68 10.19
C SER A 89 -12.62 13.01 8.92
N PHE A 90 -11.87 13.42 7.88
CA PHE A 90 -12.43 13.84 6.60
C PHE A 90 -12.46 12.68 5.61
N GLY A 91 -13.63 12.37 5.05
CA GLY A 91 -13.77 11.32 4.02
C GLY A 91 -13.99 9.89 4.55
N ARG A 92 -14.44 9.72 5.81
CA ARG A 92 -14.74 8.39 6.38
C ARG A 92 -15.75 7.61 5.54
N ASP A 93 -16.75 8.27 4.99
CA ASP A 93 -17.78 7.61 4.17
C ASP A 93 -17.16 6.90 2.95
N ILE A 94 -16.09 7.45 2.37
CA ILE A 94 -15.34 6.85 1.27
C ILE A 94 -14.57 5.61 1.77
N SER A 95 -13.84 5.74 2.88
CA SER A 95 -13.08 4.64 3.49
C SER A 95 -14.01 3.47 3.88
N ASP A 96 -15.11 3.73 4.57
CA ASP A 96 -16.06 2.70 5.02
C ASP A 96 -16.81 2.06 3.84
N ALA A 97 -17.19 2.84 2.82
CA ALA A 97 -17.81 2.30 1.60
C ALA A 97 -16.83 1.42 0.82
N HIS A 98 -15.57 1.85 0.70
CA HIS A 98 -14.51 1.07 0.05
C HIS A 98 -14.24 -0.23 0.78
N TYR A 99 -14.19 -0.21 2.10
CA TYR A 99 -14.00 -1.39 2.92
C TYR A 99 -15.08 -2.44 2.66
N LYS A 100 -16.36 -2.02 2.71
CA LYS A 100 -17.52 -2.89 2.42
C LYS A 100 -17.51 -3.40 0.98
N ALA A 101 -17.17 -2.54 0.02
CA ALA A 101 -17.10 -2.91 -1.39
C ALA A 101 -15.99 -3.94 -1.65
N CYS A 102 -14.83 -3.79 -1.03
CA CYS A 102 -13.73 -4.76 -1.09
C CYS A 102 -14.14 -6.12 -0.51
N LEU A 103 -14.76 -6.14 0.68
CA LEU A 103 -15.28 -7.37 1.28
C LEU A 103 -16.30 -8.06 0.37
N TYR A 104 -17.26 -7.30 -0.17
CA TYR A 104 -18.26 -7.84 -1.10
C TYR A 104 -17.61 -8.43 -2.36
N ALA A 105 -16.63 -7.73 -2.93
CA ALA A 105 -15.92 -8.13 -4.14
C ALA A 105 -15.09 -9.41 -3.96
N GLY A 106 -14.78 -9.77 -2.70
CA GLY A 106 -13.89 -10.88 -2.35
C GLY A 106 -12.41 -10.47 -2.31
N ILE A 107 -12.12 -9.18 -2.16
CA ILE A 107 -10.76 -8.71 -1.89
C ILE A 107 -10.40 -9.11 -0.45
N ASN A 108 -9.21 -9.66 -0.27
CA ASN A 108 -8.66 -10.00 1.03
C ASN A 108 -8.20 -8.73 1.80
N ILE A 109 -9.12 -7.80 2.04
CA ILE A 109 -8.89 -6.59 2.82
C ILE A 109 -8.84 -6.95 4.31
N SER A 110 -7.82 -6.49 5.02
CA SER A 110 -7.57 -6.85 6.43
C SER A 110 -7.79 -5.71 7.41
N GLY A 111 -7.83 -4.46 6.94
CA GLY A 111 -8.05 -3.31 7.82
C GLY A 111 -8.08 -1.97 7.08
N THR A 112 -8.40 -0.92 7.83
CA THR A 112 -8.33 0.49 7.40
C THR A 112 -8.16 1.39 8.62
N ASN A 113 -7.52 2.54 8.43
CA ASN A 113 -7.37 3.57 9.44
C ASN A 113 -7.27 4.96 8.80
N GLY A 114 -7.62 6.00 9.57
CA GLY A 114 -7.27 7.37 9.22
C GLY A 114 -5.79 7.59 9.50
N GLU A 115 -5.08 8.22 8.56
CA GLU A 115 -3.64 8.44 8.63
C GLU A 115 -3.27 9.76 9.34
N VAL A 116 -1.97 10.00 9.50
CA VAL A 116 -1.43 11.16 10.23
C VAL A 116 -1.83 12.49 9.61
N MET A 117 -1.83 12.60 8.28
CA MET A 117 -2.24 13.82 7.58
C MET A 117 -3.78 13.88 7.46
N PRO A 118 -4.42 15.01 7.79
CA PRO A 118 -5.88 15.15 7.67
C PRO A 118 -6.32 14.98 6.21
N GLY A 119 -7.27 14.06 5.96
CA GLY A 119 -7.70 13.68 4.61
C GLY A 119 -6.88 12.55 3.99
N GLN A 120 -5.85 12.05 4.68
CA GLN A 120 -5.11 10.84 4.34
C GLN A 120 -5.72 9.62 5.05
N TRP A 121 -5.70 8.49 4.36
CA TRP A 121 -6.25 7.22 4.84
C TRP A 121 -5.36 6.06 4.40
N GLU A 122 -5.50 4.93 5.09
CA GLU A 122 -4.86 3.68 4.73
C GLU A 122 -5.89 2.54 4.64
N TYR A 123 -5.64 1.59 3.75
CA TYR A 123 -6.26 0.26 3.83
C TYR A 123 -5.21 -0.83 3.62
N GLN A 124 -5.43 -1.99 4.25
CA GLN A 124 -4.50 -3.11 4.17
C GLN A 124 -5.10 -4.27 3.38
N VAL A 125 -4.32 -4.88 2.50
CA VAL A 125 -4.69 -6.07 1.73
C VAL A 125 -3.72 -7.19 2.01
N GLY A 126 -4.24 -8.34 2.42
CA GLY A 126 -3.49 -9.55 2.69
C GLY A 126 -3.66 -10.07 4.12
N PRO A 127 -3.02 -11.20 4.47
CA PRO A 127 -1.96 -11.84 3.69
C PRO A 127 -2.48 -12.55 2.42
N SER A 128 -1.88 -12.23 1.27
CA SER A 128 -2.17 -12.88 -0.02
C SER A 128 -0.92 -13.55 -0.60
N VAL A 129 -1.09 -14.67 -1.31
CA VAL A 129 0.02 -15.49 -1.79
C VAL A 129 0.46 -15.07 -3.19
N GLY A 130 1.76 -14.78 -3.35
CA GLY A 130 2.37 -14.58 -4.66
C GLY A 130 1.65 -13.56 -5.55
N ILE A 131 1.24 -13.99 -6.75
CA ILE A 131 0.64 -13.11 -7.77
C ILE A 131 -0.70 -12.49 -7.32
N GLU A 132 -1.44 -13.17 -6.45
CA GLU A 132 -2.75 -12.72 -5.97
C GLU A 132 -2.66 -11.38 -5.22
N ALA A 133 -1.56 -11.12 -4.52
CA ALA A 133 -1.36 -9.87 -3.80
C ALA A 133 -1.41 -8.64 -4.74
N GLY A 134 -0.79 -8.76 -5.92
CA GLY A 134 -0.85 -7.72 -6.95
C GLY A 134 -2.25 -7.55 -7.52
N ASP A 135 -2.94 -8.65 -7.82
CA ASP A 135 -4.30 -8.64 -8.37
C ASP A 135 -5.31 -7.99 -7.39
N HIS A 136 -5.19 -8.30 -6.10
CA HIS A 136 -6.03 -7.73 -5.06
C HIS A 136 -5.77 -6.23 -4.84
N ILE A 137 -4.51 -5.79 -4.82
CA ILE A 137 -4.18 -4.36 -4.70
C ILE A 137 -4.70 -3.57 -5.90
N TRP A 138 -4.50 -4.06 -7.13
CA TRP A 138 -5.00 -3.34 -8.32
C TRP A 138 -6.53 -3.28 -8.38
N CYS A 139 -7.23 -4.38 -8.04
CA CYS A 139 -8.68 -4.35 -7.99
C CYS A 139 -9.21 -3.44 -6.87
N SER A 140 -8.60 -3.46 -5.69
CA SER A 140 -8.99 -2.57 -4.59
C SER A 140 -8.76 -1.09 -4.90
N ARG A 141 -7.66 -0.73 -5.59
CA ARG A 141 -7.42 0.65 -6.08
C ARG A 141 -8.48 1.08 -7.07
N TYR A 142 -8.85 0.21 -8.01
CA TYR A 142 -9.95 0.50 -8.94
C TYR A 142 -11.28 0.74 -8.20
N ILE A 143 -11.63 -0.12 -7.23
CA ILE A 143 -12.83 0.07 -6.43
C ILE A 143 -12.79 1.39 -5.65
N LEU A 144 -11.63 1.76 -5.08
CA LEU A 144 -11.46 3.03 -4.37
C LEU A 144 -11.72 4.22 -5.30
N GLU A 145 -11.08 4.26 -6.45
CA GLU A 145 -11.22 5.36 -7.41
C GLU A 145 -12.65 5.48 -7.96
N ARG A 146 -13.34 4.35 -8.16
CA ARG A 146 -14.77 4.32 -8.51
C ARG A 146 -15.67 4.89 -7.42
N ILE A 147 -15.32 4.71 -6.14
CA ILE A 147 -16.07 5.28 -5.01
C ILE A 147 -15.77 6.78 -4.87
N THR A 148 -14.51 7.19 -5.04
CA THR A 148 -14.17 8.63 -5.03
C THR A 148 -14.82 9.37 -6.19
N GLU A 149 -14.96 8.73 -7.37
CA GLU A 149 -15.75 9.26 -8.50
C GLU A 149 -17.20 9.53 -8.08
N GLN A 150 -17.87 8.57 -7.44
CA GLN A 150 -19.25 8.75 -6.97
C GLN A 150 -19.38 9.85 -5.89
N ALA A 151 -18.34 10.05 -5.10
CA ALA A 151 -18.28 11.09 -4.07
C ALA A 151 -17.87 12.48 -4.60
N GLY A 152 -17.46 12.60 -5.87
CA GLY A 152 -16.93 13.85 -6.42
C GLY A 152 -15.62 14.29 -5.76
N VAL A 153 -14.78 13.32 -5.37
CA VAL A 153 -13.48 13.52 -4.71
C VAL A 153 -12.38 12.92 -5.59
N VAL A 154 -11.21 13.55 -5.61
CA VAL A 154 -10.04 13.06 -6.35
C VAL A 154 -9.18 12.20 -5.44
N LEU A 155 -8.84 10.99 -5.90
CA LEU A 155 -7.88 10.11 -5.26
C LEU A 155 -6.46 10.50 -5.68
N SER A 156 -5.54 10.60 -4.71
CA SER A 156 -4.11 10.72 -4.97
C SER A 156 -3.33 9.58 -4.31
N LEU A 157 -2.50 8.91 -5.10
CA LEU A 157 -1.47 7.97 -4.66
C LEU A 157 -0.06 8.59 -4.75
N ASP A 158 0.03 9.92 -4.91
CA ASP A 158 1.31 10.63 -4.92
C ASP A 158 2.03 10.42 -3.57
N PRO A 159 3.33 10.07 -3.56
CA PRO A 159 4.05 9.78 -2.32
C PRO A 159 4.22 11.00 -1.41
N LYS A 160 4.07 12.22 -1.93
CA LYS A 160 4.17 13.46 -1.15
C LYS A 160 3.20 14.50 -1.73
N PRO A 161 1.89 14.39 -1.42
CA PRO A 161 0.86 15.21 -2.04
C PRO A 161 0.92 16.68 -1.60
N ILE A 162 1.41 16.95 -0.39
CA ILE A 162 1.63 18.29 0.15
C ILE A 162 3.07 18.39 0.66
N GLU A 163 3.76 19.45 0.23
CA GLU A 163 5.12 19.74 0.69
C GLU A 163 5.15 20.26 2.13
N GLY A 164 6.32 20.17 2.77
CA GLY A 164 6.51 20.64 4.14
C GLY A 164 6.20 19.59 5.21
N ASP A 165 5.70 20.07 6.36
CA ASP A 165 5.55 19.33 7.62
C ASP A 165 4.28 18.46 7.69
N TRP A 166 4.02 17.75 6.60
CA TRP A 166 2.90 16.83 6.44
C TRP A 166 3.43 15.45 6.06
N ASN A 167 2.80 14.37 6.52
CA ASN A 167 3.21 13.03 6.16
C ASN A 167 3.10 12.81 4.64
N GLY A 168 3.95 11.94 4.10
CA GLY A 168 3.78 11.42 2.75
C GLY A 168 2.91 10.17 2.75
N ALA A 169 2.63 9.63 1.56
CA ALA A 169 1.87 8.40 1.39
C ALA A 169 2.79 7.21 1.05
N GLY A 170 2.78 6.21 1.91
CA GLY A 170 3.48 4.94 1.74
C GLY A 170 2.69 3.86 1.01
N CYS A 171 3.39 2.76 0.71
CA CYS A 171 2.78 1.50 0.29
C CYS A 171 3.52 0.35 1.00
N HIS A 172 3.53 0.34 2.35
CA HIS A 172 4.37 -0.59 3.10
C HIS A 172 4.01 -2.03 2.74
N THR A 173 5.04 -2.86 2.56
CA THR A 173 4.87 -4.25 2.11
C THR A 173 5.44 -5.18 3.17
N ASN A 174 4.54 -5.79 3.93
CA ASN A 174 4.83 -6.90 4.81
C ASN A 174 5.09 -8.15 3.96
N TYR A 175 6.12 -8.92 4.29
CA TYR A 175 6.54 -10.08 3.52
C TYR A 175 6.98 -11.23 4.42
N SER A 176 6.62 -12.46 4.04
CA SER A 176 7.19 -13.67 4.64
C SER A 176 7.17 -14.86 3.67
N THR A 177 8.10 -15.78 3.84
CA THR A 177 8.03 -17.13 3.26
C THR A 177 7.63 -18.14 4.32
N LEU A 178 7.31 -19.37 3.91
CA LEU A 178 7.07 -20.49 4.82
C LEU A 178 8.23 -20.66 5.80
N SER A 179 9.46 -20.69 5.30
CA SER A 179 10.66 -20.82 6.14
C SER A 179 10.85 -19.66 7.12
N MET A 180 10.37 -18.45 6.81
CA MET A 180 10.40 -17.33 7.76
C MET A 180 9.39 -17.50 8.88
N ARG A 181 8.24 -18.14 8.63
CA ARG A 181 7.16 -18.33 9.61
C ARG A 181 7.34 -19.59 10.47
N GLU A 182 8.30 -20.46 10.12
CA GLU A 182 8.63 -21.68 10.86
C GLU A 182 9.66 -21.42 11.96
N GLU A 183 9.89 -22.41 12.82
CA GLU A 183 10.84 -22.29 13.92
C GLU A 183 12.27 -22.00 13.42
N GLY A 184 12.92 -21.00 14.02
CA GLY A 184 14.22 -20.49 13.55
C GLY A 184 14.11 -19.50 12.38
N GLY A 185 12.89 -19.15 11.95
CA GLY A 185 12.63 -18.28 10.82
C GLY A 185 13.21 -16.86 10.94
N PHE A 186 13.47 -16.37 12.16
CA PHE A 186 14.10 -15.06 12.35
C PHE A 186 15.50 -14.95 11.73
N GLU A 187 16.27 -16.04 11.66
CA GLU A 187 17.56 -16.04 10.96
C GLU A 187 17.37 -15.95 9.43
N VAL A 188 16.30 -16.55 8.91
CA VAL A 188 15.91 -16.41 7.50
C VAL A 188 15.52 -14.97 7.20
N ILE A 189 14.78 -14.31 8.10
CA ILE A 189 14.41 -12.89 8.00
C ILE A 189 15.67 -12.02 7.95
N LYS A 190 16.61 -12.17 8.88
CA LYS A 190 17.87 -11.41 8.88
C LYS A 190 18.65 -11.59 7.57
N LYS A 191 18.74 -12.82 7.08
CA LYS A 191 19.41 -13.11 5.80
C LYS A 191 18.71 -12.42 4.62
N ALA A 192 17.37 -12.41 4.59
CA ALA A 192 16.62 -11.70 3.55
C ALA A 192 16.85 -10.18 3.60
N ILE A 193 16.89 -9.59 4.79
CA ILE A 193 17.19 -8.16 5.00
C ILE A 193 18.58 -7.81 4.47
N LEU A 194 19.60 -8.65 4.73
CA LEU A 194 20.94 -8.44 4.18
C LEU A 194 20.94 -8.46 2.64
N ASN A 195 20.18 -9.35 2.02
CA ASN A 195 20.05 -9.39 0.56
C ASN A 195 19.35 -8.15 0.00
N LEU A 196 18.35 -7.60 0.71
CA LEU A 196 17.69 -6.34 0.33
C LEU A 196 18.68 -5.17 0.40
N ALA A 197 19.51 -5.10 1.44
CA ALA A 197 20.52 -4.05 1.58
C ALA A 197 21.48 -4.00 0.38
N LEU A 198 21.91 -5.16 -0.12
CA LEU A 198 22.80 -5.27 -1.28
C LEU A 198 22.18 -4.77 -2.59
N ARG A 199 20.84 -4.68 -2.66
CA ARG A 199 20.11 -4.25 -3.87
C ARG A 199 19.29 -2.98 -3.66
N HIS A 200 19.53 -2.24 -2.58
CA HIS A 200 18.76 -1.03 -2.21
C HIS A 200 18.50 -0.09 -3.38
N LYS A 201 19.55 0.31 -4.12
CA LYS A 201 19.43 1.22 -5.28
C LYS A 201 18.51 0.67 -6.39
N VAL A 202 18.55 -0.64 -6.63
CA VAL A 202 17.71 -1.31 -7.64
C VAL A 202 16.26 -1.33 -7.17
N HIS A 203 16.02 -1.60 -5.89
CA HIS A 203 14.68 -1.55 -5.30
C HIS A 203 14.09 -0.15 -5.35
N ILE A 204 14.85 0.88 -4.93
CA ILE A 204 14.41 2.28 -4.99
C ILE A 204 13.99 2.69 -6.41
N SER A 205 14.73 2.30 -7.45
CA SER A 205 14.35 2.61 -8.84
C SER A 205 13.03 1.97 -9.30
N ALA A 206 12.51 1.00 -8.56
CA ALA A 206 11.26 0.29 -8.86
C ALA A 206 10.13 0.58 -7.85
N TYR A 207 10.39 1.33 -6.78
CA TYR A 207 9.43 1.57 -5.69
C TYR A 207 8.51 2.77 -5.91
N GLY A 208 8.51 3.33 -7.13
CA GLY A 208 7.65 4.44 -7.54
C GLY A 208 8.42 5.74 -7.70
N GLU A 209 8.05 6.49 -8.72
CA GLU A 209 8.59 7.82 -9.02
C GLU A 209 8.10 8.84 -7.97
N GLY A 210 8.91 9.87 -7.69
CA GLY A 210 8.57 10.93 -6.71
C GLY A 210 8.91 10.59 -5.25
N ASN A 211 9.41 9.37 -4.98
CA ASN A 211 9.75 8.93 -3.62
C ASN A 211 10.87 9.75 -2.97
N GLU A 212 11.71 10.43 -3.74
CA GLU A 212 12.73 11.36 -3.23
C GLU A 212 12.13 12.53 -2.43
N ARG A 213 10.86 12.88 -2.67
CA ARG A 213 10.12 13.89 -1.91
C ARG A 213 9.59 13.36 -0.57
N ARG A 214 9.44 12.04 -0.46
CA ARG A 214 8.88 11.34 0.72
C ARG A 214 9.97 10.80 1.64
N LEU A 215 10.92 10.04 1.09
CA LEU A 215 11.96 9.30 1.81
C LEU A 215 13.13 10.21 2.22
N THR A 216 12.89 11.04 3.23
CA THR A 216 13.80 12.12 3.65
C THR A 216 14.47 11.87 5.00
N GLY A 217 14.12 10.77 5.70
CA GLY A 217 14.54 10.53 7.09
C GLY A 217 13.64 11.20 8.14
N LYS A 218 12.62 11.94 7.73
CA LYS A 218 11.60 12.58 8.58
C LYS A 218 10.24 11.90 8.40
N HIS A 219 9.27 12.21 9.26
CA HIS A 219 7.88 11.74 9.13
C HIS A 219 7.78 10.23 8.97
N GLU A 220 8.40 9.49 9.91
CA GLU A 220 8.40 8.03 9.91
C GLU A 220 8.96 7.38 8.62
N THR A 221 9.86 8.06 7.91
CA THR A 221 10.57 7.49 6.75
C THR A 221 12.07 7.38 6.99
N ALA A 222 12.73 6.49 6.27
CA ALA A 222 14.19 6.48 6.12
C ALA A 222 14.63 7.40 4.97
N SER A 223 15.93 7.76 4.96
CA SER A 223 16.59 8.40 3.82
C SER A 223 16.50 7.50 2.58
N ILE A 224 16.20 8.08 1.42
CA ILE A 224 16.19 7.34 0.14
C ILE A 224 17.57 6.73 -0.21
N ASN A 225 18.65 7.33 0.27
CA ASN A 225 20.01 6.95 -0.09
C ASN A 225 20.56 5.80 0.74
N ASP A 226 20.09 5.67 1.99
CA ASP A 226 20.69 4.80 3.00
C ASP A 226 19.75 3.65 3.35
N PHE A 227 20.29 2.43 3.34
CA PHE A 227 19.54 1.27 3.81
C PHE A 227 19.73 1.09 5.32
N SER A 228 18.64 0.93 6.05
CA SER A 228 18.64 0.65 7.48
C SER A 228 17.53 -0.33 7.85
N TRP A 229 17.70 -1.06 8.94
CA TRP A 229 16.64 -1.91 9.47
C TRP A 229 16.69 -1.94 11.00
N GLY A 230 15.58 -2.28 11.64
CA GLY A 230 15.53 -2.40 13.10
C GLY A 230 14.21 -2.97 13.60
N VAL A 231 14.22 -3.39 14.87
CA VAL A 231 13.02 -3.93 15.52
C VAL A 231 12.18 -2.80 16.10
N ALA A 232 10.90 -2.76 15.69
CA ALA A 232 9.95 -1.68 15.98
C ALA A 232 10.47 -0.25 15.69
N ASN A 233 11.47 -0.11 14.83
CA ASN A 233 11.96 1.20 14.41
C ASN A 233 11.15 1.69 13.20
N ARG A 234 10.38 2.76 13.36
CA ARG A 234 9.61 3.36 12.27
C ARG A 234 10.46 4.21 11.31
N GLY A 235 11.61 4.71 11.75
CA GLY A 235 12.49 5.55 10.92
C GLY A 235 13.51 4.78 10.07
N CYS A 236 13.33 3.47 9.89
CA CYS A 236 14.25 2.63 9.13
C CYS A 236 13.61 2.09 7.86
N SER A 237 14.44 1.63 6.91
CA SER A 237 13.98 1.16 5.60
C SER A 237 13.22 -0.17 5.69
N VAL A 238 13.63 -1.06 6.60
CA VAL A 238 12.94 -2.34 6.87
C VAL A 238 12.71 -2.52 8.37
N ARG A 239 11.45 -2.64 8.77
CA ARG A 239 11.05 -2.85 10.16
C ARG A 239 10.74 -4.32 10.41
N VAL A 240 11.28 -4.89 11.48
CA VAL A 240 10.79 -6.16 12.06
C VAL A 240 9.86 -5.83 13.23
N GLY A 241 8.69 -6.46 13.29
CA GLY A 241 7.77 -6.32 14.42
C GLY A 241 8.35 -6.87 15.72
N ARG A 242 7.97 -6.28 16.86
CA ARG A 242 8.39 -6.78 18.19
C ARG A 242 7.90 -8.20 18.45
N GLU A 243 6.69 -8.50 18.01
CA GLU A 243 6.12 -9.85 18.16
C GLU A 243 6.93 -10.89 17.38
N THR A 244 7.26 -10.63 16.12
CA THR A 244 8.14 -11.49 15.29
C THR A 244 9.52 -11.71 15.91
N GLU A 245 10.14 -10.65 16.47
CA GLU A 245 11.41 -10.78 17.19
C GLU A 245 11.25 -11.70 18.42
N GLN A 246 10.20 -11.48 19.23
CA GLN A 246 9.95 -12.25 20.45
C GLN A 246 9.64 -13.71 20.18
N GLN A 247 8.89 -14.00 19.10
CA GLN A 247 8.54 -15.37 18.69
C GLN A 247 9.69 -16.07 17.97
N GLY A 248 10.68 -15.33 17.45
CA GLY A 248 11.79 -15.88 16.69
C GLY A 248 11.40 -16.39 15.29
N LYS A 249 10.24 -15.97 14.78
CA LYS A 249 9.66 -16.34 13.48
C LYS A 249 8.55 -15.37 13.10
#